data_AF-A0A453NP32-F1
#
_entry.id   AF-A0A453NP32-F1
#
_cell.length_a   1.000
_cell.length_b   1.000
_cell.length_c   1.000
_cell.angle_alpha   90.00
_cell.angle_beta   90.00
_cell.angle_gamma   90.00
#
_symmetry.space_group_name_H-M   'P 1'
#
loop_
_entity.id
_entity.type
_entity.pdbx_description
1 polymer ?
#
loop_
_entity_poly.entity_id
_entity_poly.type
_entity_poly.pdbx_seq_one_letter_code
_entity_poly.pdbx_strand_id
1 'polypeptide(L)'
;MELEDLNEDEDGLGQAGTKVLFGGNACAEKLDSLMVVVCEHLKSCAERGYLDKEFDILKAIFRASVLRVHRSKFCQFIMFYACSLDPKICGLEFAFFLTEIFLNKEEDPISRMSAVSYVGSYLSRARFISADTVLAILKKIVDWCDEYCVLQNRGTTANPNHQIFYGACQAVMYVLCFRLRSIMDYPNLKAQLFQLSFGFILNHRLEPLKVCLPSIVNEFLRQAKDAGLFAASMYSAAEDAIESDLSRAFGGINRLDTFFPFDPYLLKESDRYIRPNFEFWSMVKTTYSNDKDDDDDELLDLDAPEMNVGSLDDHVEIDINSDDDELEYSMNKMSITPHHSFYHGMAADGGDAGLSMPARIRPSASPPSRWAMSGSP
;
A
#
# COMPACT_ATOMS: atom_id res chain seq x y z
N MET A 1 62.09 -60.32 1.60
CA MET A 1 61.23 -60.33 0.40
C MET A 1 60.04 -61.18 0.78
N GLU A 2 59.03 -60.52 1.34
CA GLU A 2 57.78 -61.13 1.77
C GLU A 2 56.80 -61.17 0.60
N LEU A 3 55.90 -62.14 0.70
CA LEU A 3 55.08 -62.74 -0.34
C LEU A 3 53.74 -62.00 -0.53
N GLU A 4 53.31 -61.93 -1.80
CA GLU A 4 51.95 -62.15 -2.37
C GLU A 4 50.89 -62.71 -1.38
N ASP A 5 49.57 -62.43 -1.41
CA ASP A 5 48.64 -61.71 -2.31
C ASP A 5 47.21 -61.74 -1.66
N LEU A 6 46.28 -60.90 -2.15
CA LEU A 6 44.80 -61.03 -2.18
C LEU A 6 43.84 -60.60 -1.02
N ASN A 7 42.85 -59.79 -1.46
CA ASN A 7 41.39 -59.76 -1.15
C ASN A 7 40.75 -58.81 -0.10
N GLU A 8 39.90 -57.93 -0.66
CA GLU A 8 38.49 -57.56 -0.37
C GLU A 8 37.95 -57.25 1.05
N ASP A 9 37.16 -56.16 1.08
CA ASP A 9 36.08 -55.71 1.98
C ASP A 9 36.37 -55.25 3.44
N GLU A 10 36.08 -53.97 3.76
CA GLU A 10 34.82 -53.50 4.39
C GLU A 10 34.91 -52.03 4.86
N ASP A 11 33.87 -51.25 4.53
CA ASP A 11 33.25 -50.14 5.26
C ASP A 11 33.97 -48.83 5.64
N GLY A 12 33.29 -47.71 5.28
CA GLY A 12 33.14 -46.61 6.23
C GLY A 12 33.21 -45.18 5.70
N LEU A 13 32.05 -44.65 5.29
CA LEU A 13 31.57 -43.29 5.59
C LEU A 13 32.23 -42.09 4.86
N GLY A 14 31.73 -41.90 3.63
CA GLY A 14 30.90 -40.73 3.28
C GLY A 14 31.33 -39.35 3.76
N GLN A 15 31.97 -38.59 2.87
CA GLN A 15 32.09 -37.14 2.97
C GLN A 15 30.71 -36.47 2.95
N ALA A 16 30.17 -36.14 4.12
CA ALA A 16 29.09 -35.19 4.25
C ALA A 16 29.66 -33.78 3.99
N GLY A 17 29.62 -33.38 2.71
CA GLY A 17 29.79 -31.98 2.34
C GLY A 17 28.77 -31.15 3.09
N THR A 18 29.25 -30.31 4.01
CA THR A 18 28.45 -29.28 4.65
C THR A 18 28.01 -28.29 3.57
N LYS A 19 26.88 -28.59 2.91
CA LYS A 19 26.07 -27.59 2.23
C LYS A 19 25.72 -26.55 3.29
N VAL A 20 26.42 -25.42 3.25
CA VAL A 20 25.93 -24.19 3.86
C VAL A 20 24.67 -23.84 3.09
N LEU A 21 23.53 -24.34 3.57
CA LEU A 21 22.22 -23.85 3.21
C LEU A 21 22.26 -22.35 3.51
N PHE A 22 22.22 -21.51 2.48
CA PHE A 22 21.89 -20.10 2.68
C PHE A 22 20.51 -20.08 3.32
N GLY A 23 20.49 -19.89 4.64
CA GLY A 23 19.27 -19.88 5.43
C GLY A 23 18.37 -18.74 4.96
N GLY A 24 17.07 -19.02 4.92
CA GLY A 24 16.06 -17.98 4.76
C GLY A 24 16.29 -16.85 5.77
N ASN A 25 15.73 -15.67 5.48
CA ASN A 25 15.85 -14.52 6.36
C ASN A 25 15.32 -14.86 7.77
N ALA A 26 16.22 -15.21 8.70
CA ALA A 26 15.86 -15.66 10.05
C ALA A 26 15.00 -14.65 10.82
N CYS A 27 15.06 -13.36 10.46
CA CYS A 27 14.18 -12.34 11.02
C CYS A 27 12.75 -12.47 10.48
N ALA A 28 12.58 -12.75 9.19
CA ALA A 28 11.28 -12.99 8.57
C ALA A 28 10.62 -14.26 9.12
N GLU A 29 11.37 -15.36 9.24
CA GLU A 29 10.88 -16.62 9.82
C GLU A 29 10.45 -16.45 11.29
N LYS A 30 11.23 -15.70 12.07
CA LYS A 30 10.89 -15.38 13.46
C LYS A 30 9.65 -14.50 13.56
N LEU A 31 9.53 -13.49 12.70
CA LEU A 31 8.35 -12.64 12.66
C LEU A 31 7.11 -13.44 12.27
N ASP A 32 7.21 -14.30 11.26
CA ASP A 32 6.15 -15.19 10.81
C ASP A 32 5.67 -16.09 11.95
N SER A 33 6.60 -16.71 12.66
CA SER A 33 6.31 -17.53 13.84
C SER A 33 5.59 -16.74 14.94
N LEU A 34 6.00 -15.49 15.19
CA LEU A 34 5.32 -14.62 16.16
C LEU A 34 3.91 -14.23 15.69
N MET A 35 3.74 -13.94 14.40
CA MET A 35 2.43 -13.66 13.81
C MET A 35 1.48 -14.85 13.97
N VAL A 36 1.95 -16.08 13.76
CA VAL A 36 1.18 -17.30 14.00
C VAL A 36 0.70 -17.37 15.45
N VAL A 37 1.60 -17.20 16.43
CA VAL A 37 1.25 -17.27 17.86
C VAL A 37 0.21 -16.22 18.24
N VAL A 38 0.34 -14.99 17.72
CA VAL A 38 -0.63 -13.92 17.96
C VAL A 38 -1.98 -14.25 17.33
N CYS A 39 -2.00 -14.76 16.09
CA CYS A 39 -3.25 -15.15 15.43
C CYS A 39 -3.95 -16.29 16.18
N GLU A 40 -3.22 -17.31 16.61
CA GLU A 40 -3.80 -18.41 17.42
C GLU A 40 -4.38 -17.90 18.74
N HIS A 41 -3.70 -16.96 19.40
CA HIS A 41 -4.20 -16.33 20.60
C HIS A 41 -5.51 -15.57 20.34
N LEU A 42 -5.56 -14.73 19.31
CA LEU A 42 -6.77 -13.96 18.97
C LEU A 42 -7.94 -14.86 18.60
N LYS A 43 -7.69 -15.95 17.87
CA LYS A 43 -8.70 -16.95 17.56
C LYS A 43 -9.27 -17.60 18.82
N SER A 44 -8.40 -18.00 19.76
CA SER A 44 -8.83 -18.54 21.06
C SER A 44 -9.62 -17.52 21.88
N CYS A 45 -9.24 -16.25 21.85
CA CYS A 45 -10.00 -15.17 22.50
C CYS A 45 -11.39 -14.99 21.89
N ALA A 46 -11.53 -15.08 20.57
CA ALA A 46 -12.82 -15.03 19.88
C ALA A 46 -13.71 -16.22 20.26
N GLU A 47 -13.17 -17.45 20.24
CA GLU A 47 -13.90 -18.67 20.62
C GLU A 47 -14.38 -18.64 22.07
N ARG A 48 -13.67 -17.93 22.96
CA ARG A 48 -14.01 -17.76 24.38
C ARG A 48 -14.87 -16.51 24.67
N GLY A 49 -15.18 -15.68 23.67
CA GLY A 49 -15.96 -14.45 23.85
C GLY A 49 -15.21 -13.31 24.55
N TYR A 50 -13.89 -13.27 24.44
CA TYR A 50 -13.04 -12.21 25.02
C TYR A 50 -12.43 -11.27 23.96
N LEU A 51 -12.71 -11.49 22.68
CA LEU A 51 -12.10 -10.71 21.58
C LEU A 51 -12.32 -9.20 21.74
N ASP A 52 -13.51 -8.74 22.12
CA ASP A 52 -13.82 -7.30 22.26
C ASP A 52 -12.87 -6.59 23.22
N LYS A 53 -12.55 -7.23 24.37
CA LYS A 53 -11.65 -6.65 25.38
C LYS A 53 -10.21 -6.56 24.88
N GLU A 54 -9.74 -7.61 24.21
CA GLU A 54 -8.42 -7.62 23.58
C GLU A 54 -8.35 -6.61 22.44
N PHE A 55 -9.44 -6.46 21.69
CA PHE A 55 -9.54 -5.54 20.58
C PHE A 55 -9.42 -4.08 21.02
N ASP A 56 -10.01 -3.70 22.17
CA ASP A 56 -9.80 -2.37 22.77
C ASP A 56 -8.33 -2.09 23.10
N ILE A 57 -7.63 -3.07 23.65
CA ILE A 57 -6.19 -2.98 23.95
C ILE A 57 -5.39 -2.85 22.65
N LEU A 58 -5.70 -3.69 21.65
CA LEU A 58 -5.04 -3.66 20.35
C LEU A 58 -5.24 -2.33 19.63
N LYS A 59 -6.44 -1.72 19.66
CA LYS A 59 -6.68 -0.38 19.10
C LYS A 59 -5.80 0.67 19.76
N ALA A 60 -5.68 0.65 21.09
CA ALA A 60 -4.82 1.58 21.82
C ALA A 60 -3.34 1.42 21.42
N ILE A 61 -2.85 0.18 21.30
CA ILE A 61 -1.50 -0.13 20.84
C ILE A 61 -1.30 0.31 19.39
N PHE A 62 -2.25 0.01 18.51
CA PHE A 62 -2.23 0.39 17.10
C PHE A 62 -2.08 1.90 16.95
N ARG A 63 -2.89 2.68 17.68
CA ARG A 63 -2.81 4.14 17.67
C ARG A 63 -1.44 4.65 18.13
N ALA A 64 -0.93 4.10 19.23
CA ALA A 64 0.31 4.56 19.84
C ALA A 64 1.55 4.20 18.99
N SER A 65 1.54 3.01 18.39
CA SER A 65 2.76 2.32 17.92
C SER A 65 2.75 1.92 16.45
N VAL A 66 1.59 1.77 15.79
CA VAL A 66 1.53 1.26 14.40
C VAL A 66 1.08 2.36 13.43
N LEU A 67 0.10 3.18 13.82
CA LEU A 67 -0.49 4.21 12.98
C LEU A 67 0.55 5.18 12.38
N ARG A 68 1.54 5.58 13.19
CA ARG A 68 2.58 6.54 12.78
C ARG A 68 3.84 5.87 12.23
N VAL A 69 3.93 4.55 12.26
CA VAL A 69 5.11 3.84 11.76
C VAL A 69 4.99 3.69 10.25
N HIS A 70 5.82 4.46 9.56
CA HIS A 70 5.93 4.41 8.11
C HIS A 70 6.56 3.07 7.69
N ARG A 71 6.03 2.45 6.61
CA ARG A 71 6.57 1.22 6.00
C ARG A 71 6.57 -0.04 6.88
N SER A 72 5.76 -0.11 7.94
CA SER A 72 5.43 -1.40 8.56
C SER A 72 4.74 -2.29 7.53
N LYS A 73 5.21 -3.53 7.33
CA LYS A 73 4.64 -4.47 6.35
C LYS A 73 3.69 -5.51 6.95
N PHE A 74 3.81 -5.83 8.25
CA PHE A 74 3.15 -7.02 8.82
C PHE A 74 2.37 -6.76 10.10
N CYS A 75 2.82 -5.88 11.00
CA CYS A 75 2.19 -5.70 12.32
C CYS A 75 0.71 -5.26 12.23
N GLN A 76 0.36 -4.46 11.22
CA GLN A 76 -1.01 -4.03 10.96
C GLN A 76 -1.97 -5.21 10.70
N PHE A 77 -1.47 -6.35 10.22
CA PHE A 77 -2.29 -7.53 9.95
C PHE A 77 -2.80 -8.20 11.23
N ILE A 78 -2.22 -7.89 12.39
CA ILE A 78 -2.79 -8.28 13.70
C ILE A 78 -4.18 -7.65 13.87
N MET A 79 -4.32 -6.35 13.58
CA MET A 79 -5.62 -5.67 13.61
C MET A 79 -6.56 -6.22 12.53
N PHE A 80 -6.06 -6.43 11.31
CA PHE A 80 -6.84 -7.00 10.21
C PHE A 80 -7.43 -8.37 10.58
N TYR A 81 -6.62 -9.26 11.15
CA TYR A 81 -7.06 -10.58 11.55
C TYR A 81 -8.08 -10.53 12.69
N ALA A 82 -7.82 -9.72 13.73
CA ALA A 82 -8.79 -9.52 14.82
C ALA A 82 -10.15 -9.03 14.28
N CYS A 83 -10.14 -8.09 13.34
CA CYS A 83 -11.34 -7.62 12.66
C CYS A 83 -12.08 -8.71 11.88
N SER A 84 -11.34 -9.63 11.26
CA SER A 84 -11.91 -10.74 10.48
C SER A 84 -12.61 -11.80 11.33
N LEU A 85 -12.24 -11.91 12.61
CA LEU A 85 -12.86 -12.84 13.56
C LEU A 85 -14.23 -12.37 14.04
N ASP A 86 -14.45 -11.06 14.14
CA ASP A 86 -15.78 -10.45 14.33
C ASP A 86 -15.98 -9.25 13.39
N PRO A 87 -16.40 -9.50 12.13
CA PRO A 87 -16.60 -8.44 11.15
C PRO A 87 -17.66 -7.42 11.54
N LYS A 88 -18.66 -7.81 12.34
CA LYS A 88 -19.81 -6.96 12.67
C LYS A 88 -19.47 -5.94 13.75
N ILE A 89 -18.65 -6.33 14.71
CA ILE A 89 -18.22 -5.47 15.81
C ILE A 89 -16.82 -4.93 15.53
N CYS A 90 -15.79 -5.78 15.66
CA CYS A 90 -14.39 -5.38 15.52
C CYS A 90 -14.10 -4.80 14.12
N GLY A 91 -14.57 -5.46 13.06
CA GLY A 91 -14.31 -5.02 11.69
C GLY A 91 -14.92 -3.66 11.35
N LEU A 92 -16.14 -3.41 11.82
CA LEU A 92 -16.84 -2.13 11.67
C LEU A 92 -16.20 -1.04 12.54
N GLU A 93 -15.89 -1.37 13.79
CA GLU A 93 -15.33 -0.44 14.74
C GLU A 93 -13.93 0.03 14.31
N PHE A 94 -13.09 -0.84 13.74
CA PHE A 94 -11.79 -0.43 13.21
C PHE A 94 -11.91 0.58 12.07
N ALA A 95 -12.84 0.35 11.13
CA ALA A 95 -13.09 1.28 10.02
C ALA A 95 -13.55 2.65 10.53
N PHE A 96 -14.44 2.68 11.53
CA PHE A 96 -14.87 3.93 12.16
C PHE A 96 -13.74 4.61 12.92
N PHE A 97 -13.00 3.87 13.74
CA PHE A 97 -11.87 4.38 14.51
C PHE A 97 -10.84 5.10 13.61
N LEU A 98 -10.44 4.47 12.50
CA LEU A 98 -9.51 5.09 11.54
C LEU A 98 -10.14 6.32 10.85
N THR A 99 -11.44 6.25 10.50
CA THR A 99 -12.14 7.37 9.87
C THR A 99 -12.27 8.57 10.81
N GLU A 100 -12.52 8.35 12.10
CA GLU A 100 -12.59 9.40 13.11
C GLU A 100 -11.23 10.10 13.30
N ILE A 101 -10.13 9.34 13.29
CA ILE A 101 -8.77 9.91 13.31
C ILE A 101 -8.57 10.86 12.13
N PHE A 102 -8.92 10.41 10.92
CA PHE A 102 -8.78 11.21 9.70
C PHE A 102 -9.63 12.50 9.73
N LEU A 103 -10.89 12.39 10.17
CA LEU A 103 -11.82 13.53 10.19
C LEU A 103 -11.54 14.54 11.30
N ASN A 104 -10.87 14.12 12.39
CA ASN A 104 -10.57 14.97 13.52
C ASN A 104 -9.57 16.08 13.14
N LYS A 105 -10.02 17.35 13.18
CA LYS A 105 -9.20 18.53 12.87
C LYS A 105 -8.12 18.81 13.94
N GLU A 106 -8.28 18.26 15.15
CA GLU A 106 -7.32 18.39 16.25
C GLU A 106 -6.19 17.35 16.18
N GLU A 107 -6.37 16.31 15.38
CA GLU A 107 -5.36 15.27 15.17
C GLU A 107 -4.18 15.82 14.36
N ASP A 108 -2.97 15.35 14.65
CA ASP A 108 -1.79 15.78 13.91
C ASP A 108 -1.86 15.36 12.43
N PRO A 109 -1.32 16.17 11.50
CA PRO A 109 -1.41 15.89 10.07
C PRO A 109 -0.88 14.52 9.62
N ILE A 110 0.15 13.99 10.32
CA ILE A 110 0.77 12.71 9.97
C ILE A 110 -0.19 11.59 10.33
N SER A 111 -0.76 11.61 11.54
CA SER A 111 -1.75 10.61 11.97
C SER A 111 -3.00 10.64 11.09
N ARG A 112 -3.48 11.82 10.67
CA ARG A 112 -4.60 11.94 9.72
C ARG A 112 -4.28 11.35 8.34
N MET A 113 -3.08 11.61 7.83
CA MET A 113 -2.59 11.04 6.57
C MET A 113 -2.45 9.52 6.62
N SER A 114 -1.84 9.00 7.69
CA SER A 114 -1.74 7.57 7.91
C SER A 114 -3.12 6.94 8.00
N ALA A 115 -4.03 7.54 8.78
CA ALA A 115 -5.36 7.01 9.00
C ALA A 115 -6.16 6.88 7.69
N VAL A 116 -6.17 7.90 6.83
CA VAL A 116 -6.88 7.81 5.55
C VAL A 116 -6.30 6.74 4.62
N SER A 117 -4.98 6.54 4.68
CA SER A 117 -4.30 5.48 3.92
C SER A 117 -4.63 4.09 4.45
N TYR A 118 -4.67 3.92 5.78
CA TYR A 118 -5.14 2.69 6.43
C TYR A 118 -6.61 2.40 6.11
N VAL A 119 -7.51 3.40 6.16
CA VAL A 119 -8.92 3.20 5.77
C VAL A 119 -9.02 2.77 4.32
N GLY A 120 -8.36 3.48 3.40
CA GLY A 120 -8.41 3.16 1.98
C GLY A 120 -7.94 1.74 1.70
N SER A 121 -6.81 1.35 2.30
CA SER A 121 -6.26 0.00 2.14
C SER A 121 -7.13 -1.07 2.78
N TYR A 122 -7.65 -0.82 3.98
CA TYR A 122 -8.49 -1.77 4.71
C TYR A 122 -9.81 -2.06 3.97
N LEU A 123 -10.52 -1.01 3.54
CA LEU A 123 -11.80 -1.16 2.83
C LEU A 123 -11.64 -1.83 1.46
N SER A 124 -10.47 -1.69 0.84
CA SER A 124 -10.16 -2.34 -0.44
C SER A 124 -9.87 -3.83 -0.28
N ARG A 125 -9.17 -4.20 0.80
CA ARG A 125 -8.60 -5.53 0.98
C ARG A 125 -9.41 -6.45 1.90
N ALA A 126 -10.24 -5.90 2.79
CA ALA A 126 -11.00 -6.68 3.77
C ALA A 126 -12.30 -7.25 3.16
N ARG A 127 -12.29 -8.52 2.75
CA ARG A 127 -13.43 -9.20 2.10
C ARG A 127 -14.66 -9.33 3.01
N PHE A 128 -14.41 -9.39 4.31
CA PHE A 128 -15.43 -9.53 5.35
C PHE A 128 -16.18 -8.22 5.63
N ILE A 129 -15.78 -7.09 5.04
CA ILE A 129 -16.50 -5.82 5.17
C ILE A 129 -17.55 -5.68 4.07
N SER A 130 -18.80 -5.45 4.49
CA SER A 130 -19.94 -5.33 3.56
C SER A 130 -19.84 -4.12 2.64
N ALA A 131 -20.47 -4.20 1.45
CA ALA A 131 -20.54 -3.07 0.52
C ALA A 131 -21.25 -1.85 1.14
N ASP A 132 -22.28 -2.07 1.97
CA ASP A 132 -22.95 -1.00 2.73
C ASP A 132 -21.97 -0.25 3.64
N THR A 133 -21.14 -0.98 4.40
CA THR A 133 -20.12 -0.37 5.27
C THR A 133 -19.08 0.41 4.46
N VAL A 134 -18.58 -0.18 3.37
CA VAL A 134 -17.62 0.49 2.47
C VAL A 134 -18.20 1.81 1.97
N LEU A 135 -19.43 1.79 1.45
CA LEU A 135 -20.08 3.00 0.94
C LEU A 135 -20.34 4.04 2.03
N ALA A 136 -20.75 3.62 3.23
CA ALA A 136 -20.98 4.52 4.35
C ALA A 136 -19.70 5.27 4.77
N ILE A 137 -18.55 4.58 4.80
CA ILE A 137 -17.26 5.21 5.11
C ILE A 137 -16.79 6.08 3.94
N LEU A 138 -16.90 5.61 2.69
CA LEU A 138 -16.61 6.42 1.50
C LEU A 138 -17.39 7.73 1.50
N LYS A 139 -18.69 7.69 1.82
CA LYS A 139 -19.51 8.89 1.93
C LYS A 139 -18.90 9.89 2.92
N LYS A 140 -18.46 9.46 4.10
CA LYS A 140 -17.84 10.36 5.09
C LYS A 140 -16.56 11.03 4.56
N ILE A 141 -15.73 10.27 3.84
CA ILE A 141 -14.49 10.80 3.24
C ILE A 141 -14.81 11.77 2.10
N VAL A 142 -15.78 11.44 1.26
CA VAL A 142 -16.23 12.29 0.14
C VAL A 142 -16.87 13.58 0.64
N ASP A 143 -17.76 13.51 1.64
CA ASP A 143 -18.36 14.69 2.27
C ASP A 143 -17.28 15.64 2.81
N TRP A 144 -16.22 15.08 3.43
CA TRP A 144 -15.08 15.87 3.90
C TRP A 144 -14.29 16.51 2.75
N CYS A 145 -14.09 15.79 1.64
CA CYS A 145 -13.43 16.32 0.44
C CYS A 145 -14.25 17.45 -0.21
N ASP A 146 -15.57 17.30 -0.26
CA ASP A 146 -16.51 18.33 -0.75
C ASP A 146 -16.42 19.60 0.12
N GLU A 147 -16.52 19.46 1.45
CA GLU A 147 -16.34 20.58 2.40
C GLU A 147 -15.00 21.28 2.18
N TYR A 148 -13.92 20.50 2.00
CA TYR A 148 -12.59 21.04 1.74
C TYR A 148 -12.55 21.86 0.44
N CYS A 149 -13.13 21.35 -0.66
CA CYS A 149 -13.23 22.06 -1.93
C CYS A 149 -14.00 23.39 -1.79
N VAL A 150 -15.14 23.38 -1.10
CA VAL A 150 -15.94 24.58 -0.83
C VAL A 150 -15.13 25.63 -0.06
N LEU A 151 -14.38 25.21 0.96
CA LEU A 151 -13.54 26.11 1.76
C LEU A 151 -12.41 26.74 0.91
N GLN A 152 -11.75 25.95 0.06
CA GLN A 152 -10.69 26.48 -0.79
C GLN A 152 -11.22 27.49 -1.80
N ASN A 153 -12.40 27.25 -2.39
CA ASN A 153 -13.01 28.20 -3.34
C ASN A 153 -13.36 29.56 -2.73
N ARG A 154 -13.70 29.61 -1.44
CA ARG A 154 -14.05 30.85 -0.73
C ARG A 154 -12.84 31.75 -0.42
N GLY A 155 -11.60 31.26 -0.60
CA GLY A 155 -10.37 32.06 -0.53
C GLY A 155 -10.06 32.68 0.84
N THR A 156 -10.79 32.33 1.90
CA THR A 156 -10.72 33.02 3.20
C THR A 156 -9.52 32.57 4.04
N THR A 157 -8.96 31.38 3.74
CA THR A 157 -7.71 30.83 4.27
C THR A 157 -7.18 29.77 3.30
N ALA A 158 -6.53 30.18 2.21
CA ALA A 158 -5.92 29.23 1.27
C ALA A 158 -4.85 28.41 2.01
N ASN A 159 -5.12 27.14 2.28
CA ASN A 159 -4.14 26.25 2.87
C ASN A 159 -3.15 25.91 1.75
N PRO A 160 -1.86 26.25 1.85
CA PRO A 160 -0.90 25.95 0.78
C PRO A 160 -0.58 24.45 0.70
N ASN A 161 -0.93 23.67 1.72
CA ASN A 161 -0.69 22.24 1.79
C ASN A 161 -2.00 21.45 1.67
N HIS A 162 -2.19 20.84 0.50
CA HIS A 162 -3.36 20.01 0.17
C HIS A 162 -3.09 18.49 0.31
N GLN A 163 -1.97 18.09 0.93
CA GLN A 163 -1.57 16.68 1.03
C GLN A 163 -2.70 15.77 1.56
N ILE A 164 -3.32 16.11 2.69
CA ILE A 164 -4.40 15.29 3.29
C ILE A 164 -5.59 15.19 2.33
N PHE A 165 -5.88 16.25 1.58
CA PHE A 165 -6.93 16.24 0.56
C PHE A 165 -6.61 15.28 -0.59
N TYR A 166 -5.39 15.31 -1.12
CA TYR A 166 -4.97 14.36 -2.15
C TYR A 166 -4.92 12.91 -1.64
N GLY A 167 -4.46 12.69 -0.41
CA GLY A 167 -4.50 11.37 0.23
C GLY A 167 -5.93 10.84 0.35
N ALA A 168 -6.88 11.69 0.72
CA ALA A 168 -8.30 11.31 0.78
C ALA A 168 -8.91 11.02 -0.59
N CYS A 169 -8.66 11.86 -1.60
CA CYS A 169 -9.12 11.61 -2.96
C CYS A 169 -8.58 10.28 -3.49
N GLN A 170 -7.31 10.01 -3.26
CA GLN A 170 -6.66 8.78 -3.69
C GLN A 170 -7.16 7.55 -2.95
N ALA A 171 -7.41 7.64 -1.64
CA ALA A 171 -8.02 6.55 -0.88
C ALA A 171 -9.42 6.22 -1.42
N VAL A 172 -10.22 7.24 -1.76
CA VAL A 172 -11.54 7.05 -2.39
C VAL A 172 -11.41 6.35 -3.75
N MET A 173 -10.52 6.83 -4.62
CA MET A 173 -10.30 6.20 -5.93
C MET A 173 -9.80 4.76 -5.79
N TYR A 174 -8.84 4.52 -4.90
CA TYR A 174 -8.27 3.19 -4.63
C TYR A 174 -9.34 2.20 -4.15
N VAL A 175 -10.18 2.59 -3.18
CA VAL A 175 -11.30 1.75 -2.72
C VAL A 175 -12.25 1.43 -3.85
N LEU A 176 -12.55 2.40 -4.73
CA LEU A 176 -13.44 2.17 -5.85
C LEU A 176 -12.81 1.26 -6.91
N CYS A 177 -11.49 1.28 -7.12
CA CYS A 177 -10.84 0.28 -7.99
C CYS A 177 -11.11 -1.17 -7.52
N PHE A 178 -11.20 -1.41 -6.21
CA PHE A 178 -11.45 -2.75 -5.65
C PHE A 178 -12.93 -3.07 -5.46
N ARG A 179 -13.76 -2.08 -5.10
CA ARG A 179 -15.11 -2.31 -4.57
C ARG A 179 -16.22 -1.76 -5.44
N LEU A 180 -15.93 -1.02 -6.52
CA LEU A 180 -16.97 -0.39 -7.34
C LEU A 180 -17.96 -1.42 -7.89
N ARG A 181 -17.50 -2.52 -8.49
CA ARG A 181 -18.39 -3.57 -8.99
C ARG A 181 -19.33 -4.11 -7.89
N SER A 182 -18.77 -4.45 -6.73
CA SER A 182 -19.55 -4.97 -5.60
C SER A 182 -20.60 -3.99 -5.07
N ILE A 183 -20.34 -2.68 -5.16
CA ILE A 183 -21.31 -1.63 -4.79
C ILE A 183 -22.40 -1.52 -5.87
N MET A 184 -22.01 -1.62 -7.15
CA MET A 184 -22.91 -1.49 -8.29
C MET A 184 -23.92 -2.64 -8.42
N ASP A 185 -23.60 -3.81 -7.87
CA ASP A 185 -24.50 -4.98 -7.84
C ASP A 185 -25.78 -4.73 -7.01
N TYR A 186 -25.77 -3.75 -6.10
CA TYR A 186 -26.92 -3.40 -5.27
C TYR A 186 -27.55 -2.07 -5.72
N PRO A 187 -28.80 -2.06 -6.23
CA PRO A 187 -29.43 -0.85 -6.77
C PRO A 187 -29.52 0.32 -5.78
N ASN A 188 -29.77 0.04 -4.51
CA ASN A 188 -29.83 1.04 -3.43
C ASN A 188 -28.46 1.65 -3.12
N LEU A 189 -27.38 0.85 -3.19
CA LEU A 189 -26.02 1.34 -2.97
C LEU A 189 -25.51 2.11 -4.18
N LYS A 190 -25.80 1.62 -5.39
CA LYS A 190 -25.57 2.35 -6.64
C LYS A 190 -26.22 3.74 -6.60
N ALA A 191 -27.50 3.83 -6.24
CA ALA A 191 -28.19 5.11 -6.17
C ALA A 191 -27.53 6.08 -5.17
N GLN A 192 -27.09 5.58 -4.01
CA GLN A 192 -26.36 6.38 -3.02
C GLN A 192 -24.98 6.82 -3.52
N LEU A 193 -24.24 5.93 -4.18
CA LEU A 193 -22.93 6.22 -4.76
C LEU A 193 -23.04 7.36 -5.80
N PHE A 194 -24.07 7.33 -6.64
CA PHE A 194 -24.30 8.33 -7.70
C PHE A 194 -24.71 9.70 -7.15
N GLN A 195 -25.18 9.78 -5.91
CA GLN A 195 -25.48 11.05 -5.23
C GLN A 195 -24.25 11.74 -4.66
N LEU A 196 -23.11 11.06 -4.61
CA LEU A 196 -21.85 11.63 -4.10
C LEU A 196 -21.28 12.64 -5.10
N SER A 197 -20.67 13.71 -4.58
CA SER A 197 -20.13 14.85 -5.34
C SER A 197 -18.84 14.55 -6.11
N PHE A 198 -18.66 13.35 -6.70
CA PHE A 198 -17.44 12.98 -7.43
C PHE A 198 -17.07 14.02 -8.50
N GLY A 199 -18.05 14.42 -9.32
CA GLY A 199 -17.81 15.38 -10.40
C GLY A 199 -17.32 16.75 -9.91
N PHE A 200 -17.79 17.23 -8.76
CA PHE A 200 -17.34 18.50 -8.19
C PHE A 200 -15.91 18.41 -7.66
N ILE A 201 -15.59 17.30 -6.96
CA ILE A 201 -14.27 17.11 -6.33
C ILE A 201 -13.20 16.84 -7.38
N LEU A 202 -13.46 15.95 -8.34
CA LEU A 202 -12.45 15.52 -9.32
C LEU A 202 -12.10 16.61 -10.34
N ASN A 203 -13.04 17.49 -10.69
CA ASN A 203 -12.81 18.66 -11.56
C ASN A 203 -12.43 19.93 -10.79
N HIS A 204 -12.16 19.81 -9.48
CA HIS A 204 -11.81 20.97 -8.68
C HIS A 204 -10.50 21.59 -9.16
N ARG A 205 -10.32 22.91 -8.98
CA ARG A 205 -9.11 23.66 -9.36
C ARG A 205 -7.81 23.19 -8.70
N LEU A 206 -7.91 22.27 -7.74
CA LEU A 206 -6.76 21.61 -7.10
C LEU A 206 -6.26 20.41 -7.92
N GLU A 207 -6.96 20.05 -8.99
CA GLU A 207 -6.56 19.03 -9.96
C GLU A 207 -6.15 17.69 -9.32
N PRO A 208 -6.98 17.08 -8.42
CA PRO A 208 -6.61 15.85 -7.72
C PRO A 208 -6.27 14.70 -8.67
N LEU A 209 -6.91 14.63 -9.85
CA LEU A 209 -6.60 13.64 -10.88
C LEU A 209 -5.17 13.75 -11.43
N LYS A 210 -4.55 14.93 -11.39
CA LYS A 210 -3.16 15.14 -11.82
C LYS A 210 -2.15 14.87 -10.70
N VAL A 211 -2.57 15.05 -9.45
CA VAL A 211 -1.66 14.95 -8.29
C VAL A 211 -1.62 13.53 -7.73
N CYS A 212 -2.75 12.82 -7.72
CA CYS A 212 -2.81 11.43 -7.29
C CYS A 212 -2.06 10.52 -8.26
N LEU A 213 -1.71 9.33 -7.77
CA LEU A 213 -0.92 8.34 -8.48
C LEU A 213 -1.60 7.91 -9.80
N PRO A 214 -0.92 8.02 -10.95
CA PRO A 214 -1.53 7.76 -12.25
C PRO A 214 -2.13 6.37 -12.41
N SER A 215 -1.51 5.33 -11.85
CA SER A 215 -2.02 3.96 -11.93
C SER A 215 -3.38 3.79 -11.26
N ILE A 216 -3.59 4.43 -10.09
CA ILE A 216 -4.86 4.43 -9.38
C ILE A 216 -5.90 5.27 -10.13
N VAL A 217 -5.50 6.45 -10.59
CA VAL A 217 -6.37 7.36 -11.34
C VAL A 217 -6.89 6.70 -12.61
N ASN A 218 -6.00 6.12 -13.41
CA ASN A 218 -6.36 5.49 -14.68
C ASN A 218 -7.30 4.30 -14.50
N GLU A 219 -7.01 3.42 -13.54
CA GLU A 219 -7.87 2.27 -13.26
C GLU A 219 -9.23 2.71 -12.72
N PHE A 220 -9.26 3.69 -11.82
CA PHE A 220 -10.50 4.26 -11.31
C PHE A 220 -11.34 4.85 -12.45
N LEU A 221 -10.74 5.69 -13.30
CA LEU A 221 -11.43 6.33 -14.42
C LEU A 221 -11.98 5.29 -15.40
N ARG A 222 -11.20 4.24 -15.69
CA ARG A 222 -11.63 3.13 -16.55
C ARG A 222 -12.87 2.43 -15.99
N GLN A 223 -12.84 2.06 -14.72
CA GLN A 223 -14.00 1.39 -14.11
C GLN A 223 -15.20 2.32 -13.95
N ALA A 224 -14.97 3.58 -13.58
CA ALA A 224 -16.02 4.58 -13.41
C ALA A 224 -16.71 4.93 -14.74
N LYS A 225 -15.97 4.93 -15.85
CA LYS A 225 -16.49 5.11 -17.21
C LYS A 225 -17.47 4.01 -17.57
N ASP A 226 -17.05 2.78 -17.39
CA ASP A 226 -17.87 1.60 -17.65
C ASP A 226 -19.12 1.54 -16.74
N ALA A 227 -18.95 1.91 -15.46
CA ALA A 227 -20.05 2.00 -14.49
C ALA A 227 -21.03 3.16 -14.77
N GLY A 228 -20.68 4.12 -15.64
CA GLY A 228 -21.44 5.34 -15.88
C GLY A 228 -21.50 6.27 -14.67
N LEU A 229 -20.48 6.26 -13.81
CA LEU A 229 -20.47 6.99 -12.54
C LEU A 229 -20.44 8.52 -12.73
N PHE A 230 -19.88 9.01 -13.85
CA PHE A 230 -19.90 10.43 -14.22
C PHE A 230 -19.84 10.64 -15.75
N ALA A 231 -20.05 11.88 -16.19
CA ALA A 231 -20.23 12.22 -17.60
C ALA A 231 -18.98 11.99 -18.47
N ALA A 232 -19.20 11.63 -19.74
CA ALA A 232 -18.15 11.31 -20.71
C ALA A 232 -17.09 12.44 -20.88
N SER A 233 -17.51 13.69 -20.75
CA SER A 233 -16.64 14.89 -20.88
C SER A 233 -15.59 15.00 -19.78
N MET A 234 -15.73 14.26 -18.68
CA MET A 234 -14.79 14.25 -17.57
C MET A 234 -13.57 13.37 -17.86
N TYR A 235 -13.71 12.35 -18.72
CA TYR A 235 -12.64 11.41 -19.05
C TYR A 235 -11.61 12.01 -20.01
N SER A 236 -12.05 12.81 -20.99
CA SER A 236 -11.15 13.45 -21.96
C SER A 236 -10.19 14.45 -21.31
N ALA A 237 -10.62 15.15 -20.25
CA ALA A 237 -9.78 16.10 -19.53
C ALA A 237 -8.68 15.43 -18.68
N ALA A 238 -8.85 14.13 -18.37
CA ALA A 238 -7.88 13.36 -17.61
C ALA A 238 -6.87 12.63 -18.50
N GLU A 239 -7.27 12.17 -19.70
CA GLU A 239 -6.37 11.54 -20.68
C GLU A 239 -5.33 12.54 -21.24
N ASP A 240 -5.72 13.81 -21.43
CA ASP A 240 -4.79 14.88 -21.86
C ASP A 240 -3.85 15.36 -20.74
N ALA A 241 -4.04 14.90 -19.51
CA ALA A 241 -3.23 15.28 -18.36
C ALA A 241 -1.97 14.41 -18.23
N ILE A 242 -1.16 14.41 -19.28
CA ILE A 242 0.19 13.84 -19.26
C ILE A 242 0.99 14.52 -18.13
N GLU A 243 1.44 13.69 -17.18
CA GLU A 243 2.41 13.91 -16.11
C GLU A 243 2.76 15.38 -15.83
N SER A 244 1.91 16.06 -15.06
CA SER A 244 2.14 17.44 -14.65
C SER A 244 3.40 17.52 -13.77
N ASP A 245 4.16 18.61 -13.86
CA ASP A 245 5.24 18.92 -12.91
C ASP A 245 4.74 18.94 -11.43
N LEU A 246 3.42 19.06 -11.21
CA LEU A 246 2.79 18.88 -9.89
C LEU A 246 2.84 17.43 -9.39
N SER A 247 2.73 16.44 -10.28
CA SER A 247 2.95 15.02 -9.99
C SER A 247 4.42 14.79 -9.58
N ARG A 248 5.37 15.53 -10.18
CA ARG A 248 6.80 15.55 -9.79
C ARG A 248 7.06 16.29 -8.47
N ALA A 249 6.28 17.32 -8.13
CA ALA A 249 6.35 17.97 -6.81
C ALA A 249 5.76 17.10 -5.68
N PHE A 250 4.80 16.24 -6.01
CA PHE A 250 4.40 15.08 -5.21
C PHE A 250 5.48 13.97 -5.22
N GLY A 251 6.46 14.08 -6.12
CA GLY A 251 7.49 13.09 -6.47
C GLY A 251 8.94 13.39 -6.02
N GLY A 252 9.20 14.49 -5.31
CA GLY A 252 10.52 14.80 -4.72
C GLY A 252 10.76 14.15 -3.35
N ILE A 253 11.82 14.55 -2.64
CA ILE A 253 12.29 13.98 -1.33
C ILE A 253 11.21 13.96 -0.22
N ASN A 254 10.05 14.60 -0.44
CA ASN A 254 8.85 14.56 0.40
C ASN A 254 7.72 13.67 -0.16
N ARG A 255 8.02 12.70 -1.02
CA ARG A 255 7.09 11.64 -1.47
C ARG A 255 6.46 10.98 -0.25
N LEU A 256 5.22 11.35 0.03
CA LEU A 256 4.24 10.42 0.55
C LEU A 256 3.83 9.53 -0.65
N ASP A 257 4.79 8.73 -1.15
CA ASP A 257 4.48 7.57 -1.99
C ASP A 257 3.34 6.85 -1.28
N THR A 258 2.21 6.72 -1.95
CA THR A 258 0.94 6.49 -1.26
C THR A 258 0.93 5.09 -0.68
N PHE A 259 1.19 5.05 0.61
CA PHE A 259 1.37 3.86 1.40
C PHE A 259 0.01 3.27 1.74
N PHE A 260 -0.47 2.32 0.95
CA PHE A 260 -1.64 1.51 1.30
C PHE A 260 -1.18 0.35 2.19
N PRO A 261 -1.40 0.40 3.53
CA PRO A 261 -0.62 -0.44 4.45
C PRO A 261 -0.98 -1.92 4.41
N PHE A 262 -2.14 -2.30 3.87
CA PHE A 262 -2.53 -3.69 3.64
C PHE A 262 -2.18 -4.13 2.22
N ASP A 263 -0.90 -4.00 1.86
CA ASP A 263 -0.34 -4.64 0.66
C ASP A 263 -0.22 -6.16 0.85
N PRO A 264 -0.06 -6.95 -0.24
CA PRO A 264 -0.09 -8.40 -0.19
C PRO A 264 0.80 -8.97 0.94
N TYR A 265 0.22 -9.88 1.72
CA TYR A 265 0.86 -10.49 2.87
C TYR A 265 1.81 -11.61 2.41
N LEU A 266 3.10 -11.53 2.76
CA LEU A 266 4.15 -12.40 2.21
C LEU A 266 4.73 -13.40 3.21
N LEU A 267 4.28 -13.39 4.47
CA LEU A 267 4.78 -14.33 5.48
C LEU A 267 4.11 -15.70 5.30
N LYS A 268 4.90 -16.74 5.03
CA LYS A 268 4.43 -18.05 4.53
C LYS A 268 3.46 -18.75 5.49
N GLU A 269 3.83 -18.88 6.75
CA GLU A 269 3.08 -19.70 7.73
C GLU A 269 1.83 -18.99 8.22
N SER A 270 1.94 -17.69 8.53
CA SER A 270 0.84 -16.88 9.05
C SER A 270 -0.14 -16.43 7.97
N ASP A 271 0.19 -16.54 6.68
CA ASP A 271 -0.70 -16.19 5.57
C ASP A 271 -2.03 -16.97 5.61
N ARG A 272 -2.02 -18.21 6.14
CA ARG A 272 -3.23 -19.03 6.32
C ARG A 272 -4.33 -18.35 7.16
N TYR A 273 -3.98 -17.40 8.03
CA TYR A 273 -4.95 -16.64 8.82
C TYR A 273 -5.49 -15.41 8.07
N ILE A 274 -4.70 -14.84 7.15
CA ILE A 274 -4.99 -13.60 6.43
C ILE A 274 -5.69 -13.88 5.11
N ARG A 275 -5.12 -14.78 4.29
CA ARG A 275 -5.57 -15.10 2.91
C ARG A 275 -7.07 -15.33 2.77
N PRO A 276 -7.77 -16.09 3.65
CA PRO A 276 -9.21 -16.35 3.47
C PRO A 276 -10.07 -15.07 3.46
N ASN A 277 -9.58 -14.02 4.13
CA ASN A 277 -10.30 -12.79 4.41
C ASN A 277 -9.72 -11.58 3.64
N PHE A 278 -8.71 -11.80 2.79
CA PHE A 278 -7.95 -10.77 2.08
C PHE A 278 -8.26 -10.79 0.57
N GLU A 279 -8.49 -9.61 0.00
CA GLU A 279 -8.76 -9.40 -1.43
C GLU A 279 -7.45 -9.06 -2.16
N PHE A 280 -7.03 -9.94 -3.05
CA PHE A 280 -5.92 -9.69 -3.96
C PHE A 280 -6.43 -8.97 -5.21
N TRP A 281 -5.58 -8.15 -5.84
CA TRP A 281 -5.98 -7.42 -7.06
C TRP A 281 -6.45 -8.37 -8.17
N SER A 282 -5.81 -9.53 -8.32
CA SER A 282 -6.20 -10.57 -9.29
C SER A 282 -7.59 -11.17 -9.05
N MET A 283 -8.16 -11.03 -7.85
CA MET A 283 -9.49 -11.54 -7.51
C MET A 283 -10.60 -10.51 -7.78
N VAL A 284 -10.23 -9.24 -8.01
CA VAL A 284 -11.16 -8.14 -8.20
C VAL A 284 -11.90 -8.29 -9.52
N LYS A 285 -13.21 -8.46 -9.46
CA LYS A 285 -14.09 -8.34 -10.62
C LYS A 285 -14.28 -6.87 -10.96
N THR A 286 -13.66 -6.40 -12.04
CA THR A 286 -13.82 -5.02 -12.49
C THR A 286 -15.12 -4.83 -13.25
N THR A 287 -15.57 -3.58 -13.40
CA THR A 287 -16.84 -3.28 -14.08
C THR A 287 -16.81 -3.62 -15.58
N TYR A 288 -15.67 -3.41 -16.23
CA TYR A 288 -15.47 -3.68 -17.66
C TYR A 288 -15.16 -5.15 -17.99
N SER A 289 -14.92 -6.00 -16.97
CA SER A 289 -14.71 -7.45 -17.17
C SER A 289 -16.06 -8.14 -17.22
N ASN A 290 -16.77 -8.00 -18.34
CA ASN A 290 -17.93 -8.86 -18.58
C ASN A 290 -17.44 -10.31 -18.74
N ASP A 291 -18.14 -11.25 -18.09
CA ASP A 291 -18.01 -12.70 -18.29
C ASP A 291 -18.14 -13.02 -19.78
N LYS A 292 -17.04 -13.00 -20.53
CA LYS A 292 -16.93 -13.57 -21.88
C LYS A 292 -16.56 -15.04 -21.74
N ASP A 293 -17.51 -15.84 -21.29
CA ASP A 293 -17.52 -17.26 -21.64
C ASP A 293 -18.52 -17.42 -22.80
N ASP A 294 -18.04 -18.09 -23.85
CA ASP A 294 -18.72 -18.50 -25.09
C ASP A 294 -18.97 -17.41 -26.15
N ASP A 295 -17.92 -17.09 -26.93
CA ASP A 295 -17.90 -17.33 -28.39
C ASP A 295 -16.59 -16.78 -29.00
N ASP A 296 -15.87 -17.65 -29.70
CA ASP A 296 -14.71 -17.33 -30.54
C ASP A 296 -15.03 -16.20 -31.53
N ASP A 297 -14.20 -15.14 -31.58
CA ASP A 297 -13.58 -14.72 -32.84
C ASP A 297 -12.51 -13.65 -32.62
N GLU A 298 -11.39 -13.92 -33.28
CA GLU A 298 -10.11 -13.22 -33.37
C GLU A 298 -10.25 -11.76 -33.83
N LEU A 299 -10.03 -10.76 -32.95
CA LEU A 299 -9.79 -9.37 -33.35
C LEU A 299 -8.77 -8.64 -32.46
N LEU A 300 -7.52 -8.75 -32.91
CA LEU A 300 -6.44 -7.75 -32.96
C LEU A 300 -6.26 -6.79 -31.77
N ASP A 301 -5.26 -7.18 -30.98
CA ASP A 301 -4.37 -6.37 -30.14
C ASP A 301 -3.98 -5.03 -30.80
N LEU A 302 -4.57 -3.93 -30.34
CA LEU A 302 -4.04 -2.58 -30.54
C LEU A 302 -4.34 -1.71 -29.30
N ASP A 303 -3.27 -1.28 -28.63
CA ASP A 303 -3.19 -0.26 -27.56
C ASP A 303 -3.65 -0.58 -26.13
N ALA A 304 -3.42 -1.80 -25.64
CA ALA A 304 -3.24 -1.99 -24.19
C ALA A 304 -1.79 -1.68 -23.80
N PRO A 305 -1.50 -0.76 -22.86
CA PRO A 305 -0.17 -0.69 -22.28
C PRO A 305 0.12 -2.03 -21.61
N GLU A 306 1.25 -2.64 -21.95
CA GLU A 306 1.70 -3.97 -21.54
C GLU A 306 1.61 -4.19 -20.02
N MET A 307 0.42 -4.54 -19.52
CA MET A 307 0.27 -5.27 -18.27
C MET A 307 0.26 -6.73 -18.68
N ASN A 308 1.43 -7.36 -18.60
CA ASN A 308 1.62 -8.77 -18.88
C ASN A 308 0.76 -9.64 -17.94
N VAL A 309 -0.49 -9.87 -18.35
CA VAL A 309 -1.40 -10.86 -17.77
C VAL A 309 -1.48 -12.03 -18.75
N GLY A 310 -0.37 -12.76 -18.83
CA GLY A 310 -0.38 -14.10 -19.41
C GLY A 310 -1.28 -15.00 -18.56
N SER A 311 -2.22 -15.65 -19.23
CA SER A 311 -3.05 -16.72 -18.69
C SER A 311 -2.18 -17.87 -18.16
N LEU A 312 -2.62 -18.41 -17.01
CA LEU A 312 -2.38 -19.76 -16.46
C LEU A 312 -1.53 -19.91 -15.19
N ASP A 313 -2.14 -20.66 -14.27
CA ASP A 313 -1.69 -21.39 -13.08
C ASP A 313 -1.72 -20.69 -11.69
N ASP A 314 -2.53 -21.26 -10.80
CA ASP A 314 -3.03 -20.74 -9.51
C ASP A 314 -2.06 -20.99 -8.34
N HIS A 315 -0.78 -21.20 -8.63
CA HIS A 315 0.25 -21.54 -7.65
C HIS A 315 1.55 -20.77 -7.93
N VAL A 316 1.53 -19.45 -7.75
CA VAL A 316 2.77 -18.69 -7.58
C VAL A 316 3.28 -18.95 -6.18
N GLU A 317 4.11 -19.99 -6.01
CA GLU A 317 4.96 -20.11 -4.83
C GLU A 317 5.94 -18.95 -4.83
N ILE A 318 5.73 -17.99 -3.92
CA ILE A 318 6.66 -16.87 -3.73
C ILE A 318 7.90 -17.45 -3.05
N ASP A 319 8.94 -17.71 -3.83
CA ASP A 319 10.23 -18.08 -3.29
C ASP A 319 10.89 -16.85 -2.67
N ILE A 320 10.80 -16.74 -1.34
CA ILE A 320 11.50 -15.72 -0.54
C ILE A 320 13.03 -15.85 -0.66
N ASN A 321 13.53 -16.90 -1.33
CA ASN A 321 14.95 -17.09 -1.62
C ASN A 321 15.39 -16.59 -3.01
N SER A 322 14.47 -16.09 -3.85
CA SER A 322 14.87 -15.49 -5.13
C SER A 322 15.32 -14.04 -4.98
N ASP A 323 16.17 -13.60 -5.90
CA ASP A 323 16.72 -12.25 -5.98
C ASP A 323 15.61 -11.20 -5.79
N ASP A 324 15.93 -10.08 -5.14
CA ASP A 324 14.98 -9.00 -4.79
C ASP A 324 14.07 -8.60 -5.99
N ASP A 325 14.57 -8.77 -7.21
CA ASP A 325 13.88 -8.51 -8.48
C ASP A 325 12.66 -9.44 -8.76
N GLU A 326 12.71 -10.73 -8.37
CA GLU A 326 11.61 -11.69 -8.62
C GLU A 326 10.47 -11.55 -7.60
N LEU A 327 10.82 -11.21 -6.34
CA LEU A 327 9.86 -10.80 -5.33
C LEU A 327 9.17 -9.48 -5.73
N GLU A 328 9.93 -8.50 -6.21
CA GLU A 328 9.39 -7.23 -6.70
C GLU A 328 8.47 -7.42 -7.91
N TYR A 329 8.86 -8.26 -8.87
CA TYR A 329 8.03 -8.61 -10.02
C TYR A 329 6.70 -9.25 -9.61
N SER A 330 6.71 -10.17 -8.64
CA SER A 330 5.50 -10.81 -8.10
C SER A 330 4.61 -9.82 -7.33
N MET A 331 5.21 -8.87 -6.59
CA MET A 331 4.47 -7.82 -5.89
C MET A 331 3.78 -6.84 -6.86
N ASN A 332 4.45 -6.47 -7.95
CA ASN A 332 3.91 -5.59 -8.99
C ASN A 332 2.69 -6.20 -9.70
N LYS A 333 2.53 -7.53 -9.69
CA LYS A 333 1.32 -8.21 -10.21
C LYS A 333 0.15 -8.25 -9.22
N MET A 334 0.40 -8.02 -7.92
CA MET A 334 -0.61 -8.13 -6.85
C MET A 334 -1.10 -6.77 -6.31
N SER A 335 -0.59 -5.66 -6.85
CA SER A 335 -0.92 -4.29 -6.47
C SER A 335 -1.09 -3.40 -7.70
N ILE A 336 -2.01 -2.45 -7.63
CA ILE A 336 -2.15 -1.36 -8.63
C ILE A 336 -1.31 -0.13 -8.26
N THR A 337 -0.56 -0.20 -7.17
CA THR A 337 0.32 0.86 -6.68
C THR A 337 1.76 0.44 -6.99
N PRO A 338 2.55 1.19 -7.78
CA PRO A 338 3.94 0.83 -8.04
C PRO A 338 4.75 0.87 -6.74
N HIS A 339 5.60 -0.12 -6.53
CA HIS A 339 6.67 -0.03 -5.53
C HIS A 339 7.91 0.59 -6.19
N HIS A 340 8.47 1.63 -5.59
CA HIS A 340 9.70 2.23 -6.11
C HIS A 340 10.92 1.58 -5.45
N SER A 341 11.64 0.76 -6.21
CA SER A 341 13.02 0.39 -5.90
C SER A 341 13.93 1.60 -6.06
N PHE A 342 14.58 2.02 -4.97
CA PHE A 342 15.70 2.96 -5.04
C PHE A 342 16.99 2.20 -5.31
N TYR A 343 17.08 1.54 -6.48
CA TYR A 343 18.35 1.22 -7.08
C TYR A 343 18.62 2.24 -8.17
N HIS A 344 19.32 3.32 -7.79
CA HIS A 344 20.05 4.08 -8.77
C HIS A 344 21.21 3.18 -9.22
N GLY A 345 20.95 2.34 -10.22
CA GLY A 345 21.99 1.66 -10.95
C GLY A 345 22.94 2.72 -11.49
N MET A 346 24.14 2.79 -10.92
CA MET A 346 25.25 3.48 -11.56
C MET A 346 25.54 2.72 -12.85
N ALA A 347 24.82 3.07 -13.91
CA ALA A 347 25.21 2.72 -15.26
C ALA A 347 26.56 3.40 -15.50
N ALA A 348 27.61 2.58 -15.48
CA ALA A 348 28.89 2.91 -16.07
C ALA A 348 28.66 3.14 -17.56
N ASP A 349 28.46 4.40 -17.95
CA ASP A 349 28.64 4.82 -19.33
C ASP A 349 29.77 5.84 -19.40
N GLY A 350 30.78 5.49 -20.19
CA GLY A 350 31.96 6.30 -20.39
C GLY A 350 31.63 7.48 -21.30
N GLY A 351 31.64 8.69 -20.75
CA GLY A 351 31.45 9.91 -21.53
C GLY A 351 31.79 11.15 -20.72
N ASP A 352 32.94 11.73 -21.05
CA ASP A 352 33.52 12.95 -20.50
C ASP A 352 32.58 14.18 -20.59
N ALA A 353 32.25 14.79 -19.45
CA ALA A 353 31.91 16.21 -19.33
C ALA A 353 32.04 16.65 -17.86
N GLY A 354 33.13 17.37 -17.56
CA GLY A 354 33.40 17.88 -16.22
C GLY A 354 32.41 18.95 -15.72
N LEU A 355 32.32 19.09 -14.39
CA LEU A 355 32.61 20.31 -13.62
C LEU A 355 32.17 20.15 -12.14
N SER A 356 33.18 20.16 -11.25
CA SER A 356 33.22 20.73 -9.88
C SER A 356 32.18 20.35 -8.80
N MET A 357 32.68 19.76 -7.70
CA MET A 357 31.96 19.54 -6.43
C MET A 357 31.90 20.81 -5.54
N PRO A 358 30.75 21.13 -4.89
CA PRO A 358 30.72 22.11 -3.81
C PRO A 358 31.17 21.51 -2.46
N ALA A 359 32.32 21.99 -2.01
CA ALA A 359 32.81 22.20 -0.63
C ALA A 359 32.44 21.24 0.52
N ARG A 360 33.49 20.59 1.05
CA ARG A 360 33.56 19.92 2.36
C ARG A 360 33.39 20.90 3.55
N ILE A 361 32.64 20.45 4.54
CA ILE A 361 32.52 21.00 5.89
C ILE A 361 33.91 21.01 6.58
N ARG A 362 34.32 22.15 7.17
CA ARG A 362 35.55 22.28 7.99
C ARG A 362 35.25 21.98 9.47
N PRO A 363 36.11 21.24 10.20
CA PRO A 363 36.01 21.09 11.65
C PRO A 363 36.46 22.36 12.38
N SER A 364 35.73 22.74 13.44
CA SER A 364 36.05 23.84 14.34
C SER A 364 37.29 23.54 15.20
N ALA A 365 38.28 24.43 15.19
CA ALA A 365 39.40 24.43 16.15
C ALA A 365 39.31 25.70 17.01
N SER A 366 39.26 25.51 18.32
CA SER A 366 39.29 26.58 19.34
C SER A 366 40.65 27.30 19.36
N PRO A 367 40.73 28.62 19.67
CA PRO A 367 42.00 29.33 19.71
C PRO A 367 42.73 29.15 21.06
N PRO A 368 44.08 29.17 21.08
CA PRO A 368 44.86 29.11 22.30
C PRO A 368 45.05 30.50 22.93
N SER A 369 45.21 30.49 24.26
CA SER A 369 45.49 31.63 25.12
C SER A 369 46.95 32.12 25.02
N ARG A 370 47.16 33.44 25.08
CA ARG A 370 48.45 34.04 25.51
C ARG A 370 48.29 35.43 26.11
N TRP A 371 48.98 35.61 27.22
CA TRP A 371 49.08 36.77 28.10
C TRP A 371 50.08 37.83 27.61
N ALA A 372 49.90 39.07 28.11
CA ALA A 372 50.90 40.10 28.51
C ALA A 372 50.45 41.51 28.02
N MET A 373 49.91 42.39 28.87
CA MET A 373 50.52 43.29 29.88
C MET A 373 51.01 44.67 29.38
N SER A 374 50.79 45.66 30.27
CA SER A 374 51.28 47.06 30.35
C SER A 374 50.48 48.11 29.56
N GLY A 375 50.10 49.26 30.11
CA GLY A 375 50.28 49.85 31.44
C GLY A 375 49.55 51.21 31.50
N SER A 376 49.24 51.65 32.73
CA SER A 376 48.54 52.90 33.09
C SER A 376 49.28 54.19 32.67
N PRO A 377 48.69 55.40 32.84
CA PRO A 377 48.45 56.00 34.17
C PRO A 377 47.00 56.09 34.61
#